data_AF-A0AA36MJK1-F1
#
_entry.id   AF-A0AA36MJK1-F1
#
_cell.length_a   1.000
_cell.length_b   1.000
_cell.length_c   1.000
_cell.angle_alpha   90.00
_cell.angle_beta   90.00
_cell.angle_gamma   90.00
#
_symmetry.space_group_name_H-M   'P 1'
#
loop_
_entity.id
_entity.type
_entity.pdbx_description
1 polymer ?
#
loop_
_entity_poly.entity_id
_entity_poly.type
_entity_poly.pdbx_seq_one_letter_code
_entity_poly.pdbx_strand_id
1 'polypeptide(L)'
;MGHVLLMAILADWCAKVEAALSSGGAADMEKVLPRTVEQLSFMAGKVITNVSNDVRQKLAQLITEVVHQRDVSRQLIQDKVCSPKDFQWLQLMRMYWNPSEPQILQRLSICMADATFFYGFEYLGIADKLVQTPLTDRCFLTLTQALHMRLGANPFGPAGTGKTESVKALGNTMGRFVLVFCCDEGFDFQAMGRIFVGLCQVGAWGCFDEFNRLEERILSAVSEQVLTIQTGNKQNKKEIEILGKQ
;
A
#
# COMPACT_ATOMS: atom_id res chain seq x y z
N MET A 1 2.40 17.44 4.97
CA MET A 1 3.86 17.33 5.21
C MET A 1 4.27 16.03 5.93
N GLY A 2 3.50 15.50 6.91
CA GLY A 2 3.87 14.25 7.61
C GLY A 2 4.02 13.03 6.69
N HIS A 3 3.11 12.86 5.73
CA HIS A 3 3.15 11.75 4.78
C HIS A 3 4.37 11.78 3.84
N VAL A 4 4.82 12.96 3.43
CA VAL A 4 6.04 13.11 2.60
C VAL A 4 7.28 12.64 3.37
N LEU A 5 7.36 12.96 4.66
CA LEU A 5 8.46 12.52 5.51
C LEU A 5 8.47 10.99 5.67
N LEU A 6 7.30 10.37 5.80
CA LEU A 6 7.16 8.91 5.85
C LEU A 6 7.72 8.26 4.57
N MET A 7 7.33 8.77 3.40
CA MET A 7 7.83 8.26 2.11
C MET A 7 9.33 8.46 1.93
N ALA A 8 9.85 9.61 2.37
CA ALA A 8 11.28 9.88 2.32
C ALA A 8 12.08 8.90 3.20
N ILE A 9 11.62 8.59 4.42
CA ILE A 9 12.27 7.62 5.31
C ILE A 9 12.20 6.22 4.72
N LEU A 10 11.06 5.81 4.15
CA LEU A 10 10.92 4.50 3.51
C LEU A 10 11.87 4.36 2.31
N ALA A 11 11.91 5.35 1.41
CA ALA A 11 12.79 5.33 0.25
C ALA A 11 14.29 5.35 0.64
N ASP A 12 14.67 6.17 1.62
CA ASP A 12 16.04 6.24 2.14
C ASP A 12 16.47 4.91 2.79
N TRP A 13 15.59 4.29 3.58
CA TRP A 13 15.86 2.98 4.16
C TRP A 13 15.99 1.90 3.08
N CYS A 14 15.08 1.84 2.11
CA CYS A 14 15.17 0.89 0.99
C CYS A 14 16.50 1.02 0.23
N ALA A 15 16.92 2.25 -0.07
CA ALA A 15 18.19 2.51 -0.75
C ALA A 15 19.40 2.02 0.06
N LYS A 16 19.40 2.23 1.38
CA LYS A 16 20.46 1.75 2.29
C LYS A 16 20.50 0.23 2.39
N VAL A 17 19.35 -0.42 2.47
CA VAL A 17 19.26 -1.88 2.50
C VAL A 17 19.77 -2.47 1.20
N GLU A 18 19.35 -1.95 0.04
CA GLU A 18 19.84 -2.45 -1.25
C GLU A 18 21.32 -2.23 -1.47
N ALA A 19 21.85 -1.08 -1.04
CA ALA A 19 23.28 -0.82 -1.08
C ALA A 19 24.04 -1.87 -0.25
N ALA A 20 23.58 -2.15 0.97
CA ALA A 20 24.18 -3.16 1.84
C ALA A 20 24.08 -4.57 1.26
N LEU A 21 22.92 -4.95 0.73
CA LEU A 21 22.70 -6.24 0.07
C LEU A 21 23.57 -6.40 -1.19
N SER A 22 23.90 -5.32 -1.88
CA SER A 22 24.73 -5.35 -3.09
C SER A 22 26.24 -5.38 -2.79
N SER A 23 26.68 -4.80 -1.67
CA SER A 23 28.11 -4.72 -1.32
C SER A 23 28.61 -5.92 -0.52
N GLY A 24 27.88 -6.31 0.53
CA GLY A 24 28.36 -7.28 1.52
C GLY A 24 27.28 -8.14 2.17
N GLY A 25 26.04 -8.05 1.67
CA GLY A 25 24.93 -8.87 2.15
C GLY A 25 24.64 -8.66 3.63
N ALA A 26 24.45 -9.77 4.36
CA ALA A 26 24.15 -9.75 5.79
C ALA A 26 25.19 -8.99 6.64
N ALA A 27 26.48 -9.02 6.27
CA ALA A 27 27.54 -8.34 7.02
C ALA A 27 27.42 -6.81 6.95
N ASP A 28 27.01 -6.26 5.81
CA ASP A 28 26.80 -4.82 5.66
C ASP A 28 25.42 -4.38 6.19
N MET A 29 24.45 -5.29 6.23
CA MET A 29 23.15 -5.06 6.90
C MET A 29 23.31 -4.82 8.41
N GLU A 30 24.33 -5.42 9.05
CA GLU A 30 24.68 -5.13 10.45
C GLU A 30 25.10 -3.66 10.68
N LYS A 31 25.46 -2.90 9.62
CA LYS A 31 25.72 -1.46 9.71
C LYS A 31 24.44 -0.62 9.56
N VAL A 32 23.42 -1.16 8.90
CA VAL A 32 22.12 -0.48 8.69
C VAL A 32 21.29 -0.51 9.96
N LEU A 33 21.21 -1.69 10.62
CA LEU A 33 20.36 -1.90 11.80
C LEU A 33 20.62 -0.90 12.95
N PRO A 34 21.88 -0.64 13.39
CA PRO A 34 22.15 0.31 14.46
C PRO A 34 21.66 1.72 14.16
N ARG A 35 21.79 2.17 12.90
CA ARG A 35 21.30 3.50 12.47
C ARG A 35 19.78 3.59 12.57
N THR A 36 19.06 2.55 12.15
CA THR A 36 17.59 2.47 12.27
C THR A 36 17.17 2.50 13.75
N VAL A 37 17.90 1.80 14.62
CA VAL A 37 17.64 1.79 16.08
C VAL A 37 17.94 3.15 16.72
N GLU A 38 18.99 3.84 16.31
CA GLU A 38 19.31 5.19 16.77
C GLU A 38 18.23 6.20 16.36
N GLN A 39 17.79 6.16 15.09
CA GLN A 39 16.68 6.98 14.60
C GLN A 39 15.39 6.73 15.39
N LEU A 40 15.06 5.46 15.64
CA LEU A 40 13.91 5.08 16.45
C LEU A 40 14.02 5.64 17.88
N SER A 41 15.19 5.50 18.51
CA SER A 41 15.44 5.98 19.87
C SER A 41 15.30 7.50 19.97
N PHE A 42 15.81 8.22 18.97
CA PHE A 42 15.66 9.66 18.87
C PHE A 42 14.17 10.06 18.77
N MET A 43 13.40 9.42 17.89
CA MET A 43 11.98 9.72 17.71
C MET A 43 11.15 9.36 18.96
N ALA A 44 11.43 8.23 19.58
CA ALA A 44 10.79 7.81 20.83
C ALA A 44 11.06 8.81 21.97
N GLY A 45 12.31 9.27 22.11
CA GLY A 45 12.67 10.30 23.09
C GLY A 45 11.93 11.62 22.84
N LYS A 46 11.80 12.03 21.57
CA LYS A 46 11.07 13.26 21.21
C LYS A 46 9.57 13.18 21.47
N VAL A 47 8.95 12.01 21.27
CA VAL A 47 7.52 11.82 21.55
C VAL A 47 7.17 12.10 23.00
N ILE A 48 8.05 11.74 23.94
CA ILE A 48 7.79 11.90 25.38
C ILE A 48 7.87 13.38 25.81
N THR A 49 8.57 14.22 25.07
CA THR A 49 8.69 15.65 25.37
C THR A 49 7.39 16.42 25.11
N ASN A 50 7.37 17.69 25.54
CA ASN A 50 6.23 18.58 25.31
C ASN A 50 6.20 19.03 23.84
N VAL A 51 5.55 18.22 23.00
CA VAL A 51 5.27 18.50 21.58
C VAL A 51 3.77 18.67 21.35
N SER A 52 3.40 19.47 20.34
CA SER A 52 2.01 19.65 19.93
C SER A 52 1.38 18.33 19.46
N ASN A 53 0.04 18.25 19.54
CA ASN A 53 -0.70 17.04 19.18
C ASN A 53 -0.43 16.61 17.73
N ASP A 54 -0.35 17.55 16.78
CA ASP A 54 -0.08 17.25 15.37
C ASP A 54 1.32 16.65 15.17
N VAL A 55 2.31 17.14 15.91
CA VAL A 55 3.69 16.60 15.85
C VAL A 55 3.73 15.23 16.51
N ARG A 56 3.02 15.04 17.63
CA ARG A 56 2.91 13.75 18.31
C ARG A 56 2.31 12.67 17.41
N GLN A 57 1.25 12.98 16.68
CA GLN A 57 0.63 12.06 15.71
C GLN A 57 1.58 11.70 14.57
N LYS A 58 2.27 12.69 13.99
CA LYS A 58 3.27 12.45 12.93
C LYS A 58 4.40 11.56 13.44
N LEU A 59 4.94 11.85 14.63
CA LEU A 59 6.00 11.04 15.22
C LEU A 59 5.53 9.61 15.51
N ALA A 60 4.31 9.42 15.98
CA ALA A 60 3.75 8.08 16.18
C ALA A 60 3.73 7.27 14.86
N GLN A 61 3.33 7.89 13.75
CA GLN A 61 3.35 7.25 12.43
C GLN A 61 4.75 6.88 11.97
N LEU A 62 5.73 7.78 12.16
CA LEU A 62 7.13 7.50 11.81
C LEU A 62 7.73 6.40 12.69
N ILE A 63 7.40 6.40 13.98
CA ILE A 63 7.84 5.35 14.91
C ILE A 63 7.30 3.99 14.45
N THR A 64 6.01 3.89 14.10
CA THR A 64 5.43 2.64 13.59
C THR A 64 6.18 2.12 12.36
N GLU A 65 6.52 3.00 11.42
CA GLU A 65 7.29 2.64 10.23
C GLU A 65 8.71 2.19 10.57
N VAL A 66 9.44 2.93 11.39
CA VAL A 66 10.83 2.61 11.72
C VAL A 66 10.94 1.37 12.62
N VAL A 67 9.93 1.07 13.43
CA VAL A 67 9.80 -0.21 14.13
C VAL A 67 9.72 -1.36 13.12
N HIS A 68 8.87 -1.25 12.10
CA HIS A 68 8.78 -2.26 11.03
C HIS A 68 10.11 -2.41 10.29
N GLN A 69 10.75 -1.31 9.88
CA GLN A 69 12.06 -1.31 9.21
C GLN A 69 13.15 -2.00 10.05
N ARG A 70 13.18 -1.76 11.36
CA ARG A 70 14.10 -2.43 12.30
C ARG A 70 13.85 -3.93 12.33
N ASP A 71 12.59 -4.34 12.45
CA ASP A 71 12.21 -5.75 12.58
C ASP A 71 12.49 -6.52 11.28
N VAL A 72 12.19 -5.92 10.13
CA VAL A 72 12.62 -6.44 8.82
C VAL A 72 14.14 -6.52 8.72
N SER A 73 14.87 -5.47 9.11
CA SER A 73 16.34 -5.48 9.03
C SER A 73 16.94 -6.61 9.86
N ARG A 74 16.38 -6.88 11.06
CA ARG A 74 16.76 -8.04 11.89
C ARG A 74 16.45 -9.36 11.19
N GLN A 75 15.28 -9.49 10.60
CA GLN A 75 14.87 -10.69 9.88
C GLN A 75 15.80 -10.98 8.70
N LEU A 76 16.13 -9.98 7.88
CA LEU A 76 17.04 -10.13 6.74
C LEU A 76 18.45 -10.57 7.18
N ILE A 77 18.95 -10.06 8.31
CA ILE A 77 20.23 -10.49 8.90
C ILE A 77 20.14 -11.94 9.38
N GLN A 78 19.07 -12.28 10.11
CA GLN A 78 18.84 -13.63 10.63
C GLN A 78 18.75 -14.68 9.51
N ASP A 79 18.06 -14.33 8.42
CA ASP A 79 17.89 -15.18 7.24
C ASP A 79 19.12 -15.17 6.32
N LYS A 80 20.15 -14.40 6.67
CA LYS A 80 21.42 -14.27 5.92
C LYS A 80 21.19 -13.89 4.46
N VAL A 81 20.29 -12.95 4.22
CA VAL A 81 19.99 -12.44 2.88
C VAL A 81 21.22 -11.71 2.33
N CYS A 82 21.69 -12.14 1.16
CA CYS A 82 22.95 -11.65 0.57
C CYS A 82 22.78 -11.02 -0.81
N SER A 83 21.54 -10.82 -1.26
CA SER A 83 21.27 -10.29 -2.60
C SER A 83 20.00 -9.44 -2.61
N PRO A 84 19.99 -8.30 -3.34
CA PRO A 84 18.77 -7.53 -3.56
C PRO A 84 17.76 -8.26 -4.44
N LYS A 85 18.12 -9.42 -5.02
CA LYS A 85 17.21 -10.28 -5.79
C LYS A 85 16.61 -11.41 -4.95
N ASP A 86 16.95 -11.50 -3.67
CA ASP A 86 16.40 -12.53 -2.79
C ASP A 86 14.92 -12.29 -2.53
N PHE A 87 14.11 -13.33 -2.60
CA PHE A 87 12.67 -13.24 -2.37
C PHE A 87 12.33 -12.68 -0.98
N GLN A 88 13.16 -12.95 0.04
CA GLN A 88 12.93 -12.40 1.38
C GLN A 88 12.92 -10.88 1.40
N TRP A 89 13.71 -10.24 0.55
CA TRP A 89 13.68 -8.79 0.31
C TRP A 89 12.59 -8.39 -0.68
N LEU A 90 12.49 -9.11 -1.80
CA LEU A 90 11.57 -8.74 -2.88
C LEU A 90 10.10 -8.80 -2.45
N GLN A 91 9.72 -9.71 -1.55
CA GLN A 91 8.34 -9.85 -1.05
C GLN A 91 7.86 -8.64 -0.24
N LEU A 92 8.78 -7.78 0.22
CA LEU A 92 8.46 -6.60 1.00
C LEU A 92 8.14 -5.41 0.09
N MET A 93 7.39 -4.45 0.64
CA MET A 93 7.12 -3.20 -0.05
C MET A 93 8.36 -2.33 -0.08
N ARG A 94 8.79 -1.96 -1.28
CA ARG A 94 10.01 -1.17 -1.51
C ARG A 94 9.66 0.10 -2.26
N MET A 95 10.34 1.18 -1.92
CA MET A 95 10.12 2.48 -2.53
C MET A 95 11.41 3.01 -3.13
N TYR A 96 11.33 3.50 -4.37
CA TYR A 96 12.47 4.03 -5.10
C TYR A 96 12.20 5.44 -5.58
N TRP A 97 13.19 6.30 -5.37
CA TRP A 97 13.20 7.67 -5.88
C TRP A 97 14.20 7.79 -7.03
N ASN A 98 13.70 8.07 -8.23
CA ASN A 98 14.50 8.31 -9.42
C ASN A 98 14.46 9.79 -9.83
N PRO A 99 15.47 10.60 -9.48
CA PRO A 99 15.49 12.03 -9.82
C PRO A 99 15.67 12.30 -11.32
N SER A 100 16.21 11.33 -12.07
CA SER A 100 16.49 11.45 -13.50
C SER A 100 15.26 11.26 -14.38
N GLU A 101 14.15 10.74 -13.83
CA GLU A 101 12.92 10.53 -14.58
C GLU A 101 12.31 11.89 -15.00
N PRO A 102 12.10 12.13 -16.31
CA PRO A 102 11.54 13.39 -16.81
C PRO A 102 10.11 13.62 -16.32
N GLN A 103 9.30 12.57 -16.20
CA GLN A 103 7.93 12.70 -15.70
C GLN A 103 7.93 12.77 -14.18
N ILE A 104 7.66 13.95 -13.62
CA ILE A 104 7.70 14.20 -12.16
C ILE A 104 6.85 13.19 -11.38
N LEU A 105 5.66 12.85 -11.90
CA LEU A 105 4.72 11.91 -11.28
C LEU A 105 5.19 10.45 -11.32
N GLN A 106 6.25 10.14 -12.07
CA GLN A 106 6.84 8.79 -12.18
C GLN A 106 8.16 8.66 -11.41
N ARG A 107 8.64 9.74 -10.79
CA ARG A 107 9.91 9.74 -10.03
C ARG A 107 9.87 8.87 -8.77
N LEU A 108 8.69 8.66 -8.20
CA LEU A 108 8.50 7.81 -7.03
C LEU A 108 7.78 6.53 -7.44
N SER A 109 8.49 5.41 -7.36
CA SER A 109 7.92 4.09 -7.63
C SER A 109 7.85 3.23 -6.37
N ILE A 110 6.85 2.37 -6.34
CA ILE A 110 6.62 1.37 -5.31
C ILE A 110 6.71 0.01 -5.98
N CYS A 111 7.56 -0.85 -5.45
CA CYS A 111 7.73 -2.19 -5.96
C CYS A 111 7.42 -3.23 -4.88
N MET A 112 6.81 -4.33 -5.28
CA MET A 112 6.56 -5.48 -4.42
C MET A 112 6.61 -6.73 -5.28
N ALA A 113 7.51 -7.65 -4.94
CA ALA A 113 8.00 -8.71 -5.82
C ALA A 113 8.39 -8.17 -7.21
N ASP A 114 7.73 -8.63 -8.27
CA ASP A 114 7.87 -8.21 -9.67
C ASP A 114 6.94 -7.05 -10.05
N ALA A 115 5.97 -6.70 -9.21
CA ALA A 115 5.04 -5.62 -9.48
C ALA A 115 5.69 -4.25 -9.24
N THR A 116 5.48 -3.31 -10.16
CA THR A 116 5.93 -1.92 -10.07
C THR A 116 4.74 -0.98 -10.29
N PHE A 117 4.60 0.00 -9.41
CA PHE A 117 3.56 1.03 -9.44
C PHE A 117 4.18 2.42 -9.28
N PHE A 118 3.56 3.43 -9.88
CA PHE A 118 3.87 4.83 -9.57
C PHE A 118 3.01 5.33 -8.42
N TYR A 119 3.61 6.12 -7.54
CA TYR A 119 2.91 6.75 -6.43
C TYR A 119 1.78 7.66 -6.95
N GLY A 120 0.61 7.62 -6.33
CA GLY A 120 -0.58 8.31 -6.83
C GLY A 120 -0.67 9.81 -6.49
N PHE A 121 0.17 10.32 -5.59
CA PHE A 121 0.21 11.73 -5.17
C PHE A 121 -1.10 12.31 -4.59
N GLU A 122 -2.02 11.44 -4.16
CA GLU A 122 -3.24 11.89 -3.48
C GLU A 122 -2.92 12.52 -2.11
N TYR A 123 -3.63 13.59 -1.74
CA TYR A 123 -3.50 14.20 -0.43
C TYR A 123 -4.37 13.46 0.60
N LEU A 124 -3.72 12.66 1.45
CA LEU A 124 -4.39 11.79 2.43
C LEU A 124 -4.52 12.41 3.83
N GLY A 125 -4.04 13.64 4.03
CA GLY A 125 -4.00 14.29 5.35
C GLY A 125 -3.07 13.58 6.35
N ILE A 126 -3.46 13.57 7.63
CA ILE A 126 -2.79 12.82 8.70
C ILE A 126 -3.61 11.54 8.91
N ALA A 127 -3.41 10.55 8.04
CA ALA A 127 -4.07 9.26 8.15
C ALA A 127 -3.39 8.37 9.18
N ASP A 128 -4.16 7.61 9.95
CA ASP A 128 -3.61 6.61 10.87
C ASP A 128 -2.77 5.57 10.13
N LYS A 129 -1.62 5.23 10.70
CA LYS A 129 -0.71 4.21 10.15
C LYS A 129 -1.03 2.87 10.82
N LEU A 130 -1.45 1.90 10.01
CA LEU A 130 -1.62 0.52 10.46
C LEU A 130 -0.25 -0.09 10.81
N VAL A 131 -0.18 -0.81 11.93
CA VAL A 131 1.01 -1.56 12.31
C VAL A 131 1.22 -2.70 11.31
N GLN A 132 2.41 -2.74 10.70
CA GLN A 132 2.75 -3.77 9.72
C GLN A 132 3.28 -5.03 10.43
N THR A 133 2.61 -6.15 10.18
CA THR A 133 2.95 -7.47 10.70
C THR A 133 3.23 -8.43 9.53
N PRO A 134 3.83 -9.61 9.77
CA PRO A 134 4.01 -10.61 8.72
C PRO A 134 2.70 -11.06 8.05
N LEU A 135 1.55 -10.90 8.71
CA LEU A 135 0.25 -11.14 8.09
C LEU A 135 -0.15 -10.00 7.15
N THR A 136 0.07 -8.75 7.57
CA THR A 136 -0.17 -7.55 6.77
C THR A 136 0.72 -7.52 5.53
N ASP A 137 2.00 -7.89 5.65
CA ASP A 137 2.94 -7.93 4.51
C ASP A 137 2.51 -8.95 3.47
N ARG A 138 2.08 -10.15 3.90
CA ARG A 138 1.51 -11.16 3.01
C ARG A 138 0.22 -10.67 2.34
N CYS A 139 -0.64 -9.97 3.10
CA CYS A 139 -1.84 -9.36 2.53
C CYS A 139 -1.47 -8.33 1.45
N PHE A 140 -0.51 -7.44 1.72
CA PHE A 140 -0.03 -6.46 0.75
C PHE A 140 0.55 -7.15 -0.49
N LEU A 141 1.34 -8.22 -0.33
CA LEU A 141 1.88 -9.00 -1.44
C LEU A 141 0.75 -9.51 -2.33
N THR A 142 -0.28 -10.15 -1.76
CA THR A 142 -1.42 -10.65 -2.53
C THR A 142 -2.20 -9.53 -3.23
N LEU A 143 -2.47 -8.41 -2.53
CA LEU A 143 -3.20 -7.27 -3.08
C LEU A 143 -2.43 -6.62 -4.23
N THR A 144 -1.12 -6.40 -4.08
CA THR A 144 -0.27 -5.83 -5.13
C THR A 144 -0.17 -6.74 -6.35
N GLN A 145 -0.07 -8.06 -6.16
CA GLN A 145 -0.06 -9.02 -7.26
C GLN A 145 -1.38 -9.05 -8.04
N ALA A 146 -2.52 -9.01 -7.34
CA ALA A 146 -3.83 -8.87 -8.00
C ALA A 146 -3.90 -7.59 -8.85
N LEU A 147 -3.43 -6.45 -8.31
CA LEU A 147 -3.38 -5.18 -9.05
C LEU A 147 -2.44 -5.24 -10.26
N HIS A 148 -1.28 -5.90 -10.11
CA HIS A 148 -0.35 -6.14 -11.22
C HIS A 148 -1.03 -6.88 -12.36
N MET A 149 -1.84 -7.91 -12.04
CA MET A 149 -2.64 -8.69 -12.98
C MET A 149 -3.94 -8.01 -13.46
N ARG A 150 -4.21 -6.76 -13.02
CA ARG A 150 -5.45 -6.02 -13.31
C ARG A 150 -6.71 -6.74 -12.81
N LEU A 151 -6.62 -7.36 -11.65
CA LEU A 151 -7.71 -8.06 -10.96
C LEU A 151 -8.09 -7.31 -9.68
N GLY A 152 -9.33 -7.53 -9.23
CA GLY A 152 -9.71 -7.24 -7.84
C GLY A 152 -9.12 -8.26 -6.88
N ALA A 153 -9.06 -7.92 -5.60
CA ALA A 153 -8.63 -8.83 -4.55
C ALA A 153 -9.70 -8.94 -3.47
N ASN A 154 -9.85 -10.15 -2.91
CA ASN A 154 -10.84 -10.46 -1.89
C ASN A 154 -10.15 -10.99 -0.62
N PRO A 155 -9.64 -10.11 0.26
CA PRO A 155 -9.19 -10.53 1.57
C PRO A 155 -10.40 -11.04 2.38
N PHE A 156 -10.41 -12.32 2.72
CA PHE A 156 -11.50 -12.95 3.46
C PHE A 156 -11.06 -13.35 4.88
N GLY A 157 -11.98 -13.26 5.84
CA GLY A 157 -11.75 -13.65 7.23
C GLY A 157 -12.79 -13.07 8.19
N PRO A 158 -12.75 -13.46 9.47
CA PRO A 158 -13.72 -13.02 10.49
C PRO A 158 -13.86 -11.50 10.59
N ALA A 159 -14.99 -11.03 11.13
CA ALA A 159 -15.17 -9.61 11.43
C ALA A 159 -14.10 -9.11 12.41
N GLY A 160 -13.62 -7.88 12.23
CA GLY A 160 -12.63 -7.26 13.12
C GLY A 160 -11.17 -7.72 12.93
N THR A 161 -10.84 -8.50 11.88
CA THR A 161 -9.45 -8.93 11.61
C THR A 161 -8.62 -7.93 10.80
N GLY A 162 -9.09 -6.69 10.63
CA GLY A 162 -8.34 -5.62 9.97
C GLY A 162 -8.30 -5.69 8.44
N LYS A 163 -9.29 -6.33 7.79
CA LYS A 163 -9.36 -6.50 6.32
C LYS A 163 -9.43 -5.14 5.61
N THR A 164 -10.43 -4.34 5.97
CA THR A 164 -10.70 -3.02 5.41
C THR A 164 -9.56 -2.06 5.72
N GLU A 165 -9.05 -2.11 6.96
CA GLU A 165 -7.92 -1.30 7.42
C GLU A 165 -6.64 -1.64 6.66
N SER A 166 -6.40 -2.91 6.32
CA SER A 166 -5.27 -3.34 5.50
C SER A 166 -5.35 -2.77 4.08
N VAL A 167 -6.52 -2.83 3.44
CA VAL A 167 -6.73 -2.24 2.11
C VAL A 167 -6.53 -0.73 2.14
N LYS A 168 -7.07 -0.03 3.16
CA LYS A 168 -6.86 1.41 3.36
C LYS A 168 -5.39 1.75 3.58
N ALA A 169 -4.68 0.97 4.40
CA ALA A 169 -3.26 1.19 4.68
C ALA A 169 -2.39 0.99 3.42
N LEU A 170 -2.72 -0.01 2.59
CA LEU A 170 -2.05 -0.21 1.30
C LEU A 170 -2.31 0.95 0.35
N GLY A 171 -3.57 1.35 0.17
CA GLY A 171 -3.92 2.47 -0.71
C GLY A 171 -3.28 3.79 -0.25
N ASN A 172 -3.23 4.02 1.06
CA ASN A 172 -2.50 5.15 1.62
C ASN A 172 -1.00 5.10 1.29
N THR A 173 -0.40 3.91 1.34
CA THR A 173 1.03 3.76 0.99
C THR A 173 1.26 3.93 -0.51
N MET A 174 0.28 3.58 -1.34
CA MET A 174 0.30 3.83 -2.79
C MET A 174 -0.05 5.26 -3.19
N GLY A 175 -0.45 6.12 -2.24
CA GLY A 175 -0.91 7.47 -2.54
C GLY A 175 -2.20 7.48 -3.35
N ARG A 176 -3.07 6.49 -3.15
CA ARG A 176 -4.35 6.32 -3.83
C ARG A 176 -5.50 6.60 -2.87
N PHE A 177 -6.52 7.31 -3.35
CA PHE A 177 -7.73 7.52 -2.58
C PHE A 177 -8.50 6.21 -2.43
N VAL A 178 -8.85 5.82 -1.20
CA VAL A 178 -9.60 4.60 -0.91
C VAL A 178 -10.97 4.97 -0.33
N LEU A 179 -12.02 4.54 -1.02
CA LEU A 179 -13.40 4.65 -0.58
C LEU A 179 -13.87 3.29 -0.05
N VAL A 180 -14.49 3.29 1.12
CA VAL A 180 -15.09 2.09 1.72
C VAL A 180 -16.60 2.19 1.59
N PHE A 181 -17.21 1.17 0.99
CA PHE A 181 -18.66 1.03 0.85
C PHE A 181 -19.09 -0.16 1.70
N CYS A 182 -19.89 0.08 2.75
CA CYS A 182 -20.50 -1.00 3.51
C CYS A 182 -21.76 -1.45 2.76
N CYS A 183 -21.70 -2.60 2.09
CA CYS A 183 -22.81 -3.11 1.32
C CYS A 183 -23.93 -3.63 2.24
N ASP A 184 -25.17 -3.35 1.85
CA ASP A 184 -26.39 -3.89 2.45
C ASP A 184 -27.34 -4.35 1.33
N GLU A 185 -28.48 -4.93 1.72
CA GLU A 185 -29.52 -5.40 0.80
C GLU A 185 -30.18 -4.26 0.00
N GLY A 186 -30.00 -3.00 0.42
CA GLY A 186 -30.51 -1.81 -0.26
C GLY A 186 -29.67 -1.35 -1.46
N PHE A 187 -28.49 -1.93 -1.67
CA PHE A 187 -27.66 -1.61 -2.84
C PHE A 187 -28.25 -2.22 -4.11
N ASP A 188 -28.85 -1.38 -4.95
CA ASP A 188 -29.33 -1.80 -6.26
C ASP A 188 -28.23 -1.79 -7.33
N PHE A 189 -28.49 -2.50 -8.43
CA PHE A 189 -27.58 -2.60 -9.59
C PHE A 189 -27.19 -1.22 -10.16
N GLN A 190 -28.11 -0.25 -10.11
CA GLN A 190 -27.89 1.11 -10.60
C GLN A 190 -26.95 1.91 -9.68
N ALA A 191 -27.08 1.77 -8.37
CA ALA A 191 -26.19 2.37 -7.39
C ALA A 191 -24.77 1.83 -7.54
N MET A 192 -24.61 0.51 -7.64
CA MET A 192 -23.31 -0.13 -7.85
C MET A 192 -22.63 0.36 -9.14
N GLY A 193 -23.37 0.42 -10.26
CA GLY A 193 -22.81 0.94 -11.50
C GLY A 193 -22.45 2.43 -11.44
N ARG A 194 -23.24 3.27 -10.75
CA ARG A 194 -22.86 4.68 -10.51
C ARG A 194 -21.58 4.80 -9.69
N ILE A 195 -21.41 3.96 -8.68
CA ILE A 195 -20.19 3.91 -7.86
C ILE A 195 -19.00 3.53 -8.73
N PHE A 196 -19.10 2.48 -9.55
CA PHE A 196 -18.01 2.07 -10.42
C PHE A 196 -17.63 3.14 -11.44
N VAL A 197 -18.61 3.79 -12.08
CA VAL A 197 -18.34 4.92 -12.99
C VAL A 197 -17.55 6.02 -12.27
N GLY A 198 -17.96 6.39 -11.06
CA GLY A 198 -17.25 7.38 -10.25
C GLY A 198 -15.82 6.95 -9.90
N LEU A 199 -15.62 5.69 -9.50
CA LEU A 199 -14.30 5.13 -9.20
C LEU A 199 -13.38 5.15 -10.42
N CYS A 200 -13.89 4.77 -11.60
CA CYS A 200 -13.14 4.76 -12.85
C CYS A 200 -12.73 6.17 -13.29
N GLN A 201 -13.62 7.16 -13.15
CA GLN A 201 -13.34 8.55 -13.52
C GLN A 201 -12.27 9.19 -12.62
N VAL A 202 -12.30 8.89 -11.32
CA VAL A 202 -11.34 9.45 -10.34
C VAL A 202 -10.03 8.65 -10.32
N GLY A 203 -10.06 7.36 -10.66
CA GLY A 203 -8.93 6.45 -10.46
C GLY A 203 -8.71 6.10 -8.99
N ALA A 204 -9.79 6.08 -8.21
CA ALA A 204 -9.81 5.72 -6.78
C ALA A 204 -10.00 4.21 -6.58
N TRP A 205 -9.66 3.73 -5.39
CA TRP A 205 -9.91 2.34 -4.99
C TRP A 205 -11.24 2.23 -4.26
N GLY A 206 -12.07 1.28 -4.68
CA GLY A 206 -13.30 0.91 -3.98
C GLY A 206 -13.09 -0.35 -3.16
N CYS A 207 -13.23 -0.25 -1.84
CA CYS A 207 -13.27 -1.38 -0.92
C CYS A 207 -14.73 -1.62 -0.54
N PHE A 208 -15.28 -2.78 -0.90
CA PHE A 208 -16.67 -3.12 -0.62
C PHE A 208 -16.72 -4.12 0.54
N ASP A 209 -17.18 -3.65 1.69
CA ASP A 209 -17.34 -4.46 2.90
C ASP A 209 -18.72 -5.13 2.89
N GLU A 210 -18.84 -6.28 3.55
CA GLU A 210 -20.09 -7.08 3.59
C GLU A 210 -20.67 -7.36 2.19
N PHE A 211 -19.81 -7.51 1.16
CA PHE A 211 -20.22 -7.72 -0.23
C PHE A 211 -21.10 -8.97 -0.42
N ASN A 212 -20.96 -9.94 0.48
CA ASN A 212 -21.79 -11.14 0.56
C ASN A 212 -23.24 -10.89 1.04
N ARG A 213 -23.59 -9.67 1.46
CA ARG A 213 -24.99 -9.28 1.79
C ARG A 213 -25.80 -8.82 0.60
N LEU A 214 -25.16 -8.60 -0.55
CA LEU A 214 -25.87 -8.26 -1.78
C LEU A 214 -26.73 -9.45 -2.23
N GLU A 215 -27.93 -9.18 -2.74
CA GLU A 215 -28.77 -10.22 -3.32
C GLU A 215 -28.05 -10.93 -4.47
N GLU A 216 -28.25 -12.24 -4.60
CA GLU A 216 -27.59 -13.07 -5.63
C GLU A 216 -27.80 -12.53 -7.06
N ARG A 217 -29.00 -12.01 -7.34
CA ARG A 217 -29.33 -11.40 -8.63
C ARG A 217 -28.49 -10.15 -8.91
N ILE A 218 -28.24 -9.34 -7.88
CA ILE A 218 -27.43 -8.11 -7.97
C ILE A 218 -25.96 -8.47 -8.13
N LEU A 219 -25.47 -9.47 -7.40
CA LEU A 219 -24.11 -9.99 -7.52
C LEU A 219 -23.80 -10.45 -8.95
N SER A 220 -24.72 -11.20 -9.57
CA SER A 220 -24.58 -11.62 -10.97
C SER A 220 -24.43 -10.43 -11.91
N ALA A 221 -25.30 -9.41 -11.79
CA ALA A 221 -25.25 -8.23 -12.65
C ALA A 221 -24.00 -7.36 -12.39
N VAL A 222 -23.57 -7.22 -11.14
CA VAL A 222 -22.33 -6.52 -10.75
C VAL A 222 -21.09 -7.22 -11.31
N SER A 223 -21.09 -8.56 -11.38
CA SER A 223 -19.94 -9.31 -11.91
C SER A 223 -19.63 -8.96 -13.38
N GLU A 224 -20.66 -8.71 -14.19
CA GLU A 224 -20.51 -8.28 -15.58
C GLU A 224 -19.88 -6.88 -15.69
N GLN A 225 -20.30 -5.95 -14.83
CA GLN A 225 -19.71 -4.60 -14.75
C GLN A 225 -18.23 -4.67 -14.34
N VAL A 226 -17.90 -5.45 -13.32
CA VAL A 226 -16.51 -5.65 -12.88
C VAL A 226 -15.66 -6.29 -13.98
N LEU A 227 -16.19 -7.29 -14.69
CA LEU A 227 -15.49 -7.92 -15.80
C LEU A 227 -15.21 -6.92 -16.93
N THR A 228 -16.16 -6.03 -17.23
CA THR A 228 -16.01 -4.99 -18.25
C THR A 228 -14.88 -4.03 -17.88
N ILE A 229 -14.83 -3.58 -16.63
CA ILE A 229 -13.77 -2.72 -16.09
C ILE A 229 -12.41 -3.42 -16.18
N GLN A 230 -12.32 -4.66 -15.69
CA GLN A 230 -11.07 -5.43 -15.69
C GLN A 230 -10.56 -5.69 -17.11
N THR A 231 -11.45 -6.01 -18.05
CA THR A 231 -11.11 -6.23 -19.45
C THR A 231 -10.61 -4.95 -20.10
N GLY A 232 -11.27 -3.81 -19.84
CA GLY A 232 -10.81 -2.50 -20.28
C GLY A 232 -9.41 -2.16 -19.77
N ASN A 233 -9.16 -2.38 -18.47
CA ASN A 233 -7.85 -2.17 -17.85
C ASN A 233 -6.77 -3.08 -18.43
N LYS A 234 -7.06 -4.36 -18.69
CA LYS A 234 -6.11 -5.30 -19.33
C LYS A 234 -5.77 -4.89 -20.76
N GLN A 235 -6.74 -4.34 -21.48
CA GLN A 235 -6.57 -3.85 -22.86
C GLN A 235 -6.00 -2.43 -22.92
N ASN A 236 -5.73 -1.78 -21.78
CA ASN A 236 -5.35 -0.37 -21.67
C ASN A 236 -6.29 0.57 -22.47
N LYS A 237 -7.59 0.26 -22.45
CA LYS A 237 -8.61 1.12 -23.07
C LYS A 237 -8.73 2.42 -22.27
N LYS A 238 -8.84 3.55 -22.98
CA LYS A 238 -9.07 4.87 -22.35
C LYS A 238 -10.51 5.07 -21.91
N GLU A 239 -11.44 4.37 -22.54
CA GLU A 239 -12.88 4.48 -22.34
C GLU A 239 -13.47 3.08 -22.20
N ILE A 240 -14.42 2.95 -21.27
CA ILE A 240 -15.19 1.73 -21.03
C ILE A 240 -16.65 2.12 -20.84
N GLU A 241 -17.57 1.32 -21.37
CA GLU A 241 -18.99 1.60 -21.21
C GLU A 241 -19.56 0.77 -20.06
N ILE A 242 -20.17 1.44 -19.09
CA ILE A 242 -20.85 0.83 -17.94
C ILE A 242 -22.24 1.43 -17.87
N LEU A 243 -23.29 0.60 -17.93
CA LEU A 243 -24.69 1.06 -17.89
C LEU A 243 -25.07 2.08 -18.98
N GLY A 244 -24.50 1.98 -20.18
CA GLY A 244 -24.75 2.97 -21.25
C GLY A 244 -24.06 4.31 -21.01
N LYS A 245 -23.12 4.38 -20.06
CA LYS A 245 -22.30 5.56 -19.77
C LYS A 245 -20.84 5.25 -20.06
N GLN A 246 -20.17 6.15 -20.76
CA GLN A 246 -18.73 6.11 -21.02
C GLN A 246 -17.92 6.69 -19.85
#